data_AF-A0A9X0PN87-F1
#
_entry.id   AF-A0A9X0PN87-F1
#
_cell.length_a   1.000
_cell.length_b   1.000
_cell.length_c   1.000
_cell.angle_alpha   90.00
_cell.angle_beta   90.00
_cell.angle_gamma   90.00
#
_symmetry.space_group_name_H-M   'P 1'
#
loop_
_entity.id
_entity.type
_entity.pdbx_description
1 polymer ?
#
loop_
_entity_poly.entity_id
_entity_poly.type
_entity_poly.pdbx_seq_one_letter_code
_entity_poly.pdbx_strand_id
1 'polypeptide(L)'
;MAALKAFQSAKGIPASGIANEATVGALRLSATASVPAIPERAQVPEKETFQPSKTVWPRQADVPAFFGAVGQNQTSIEIPFDMWLAWDKGTRIKKITVHKRVAESAERAFQKIAGTYSAAERKNIGIDLFGGSLNVRKMRGGSSYSMHSWGIAIDFDPERNQLKWGRDKARLAKPDAVSFWVAWESEGWLSLGRARNMDFMHVQAARL
;
A
#
# COMPACT_ATOMS: atom_id res chain seq x y z
N MET A 1 -6.41 29.73 -25.13
CA MET A 1 -6.41 31.13 -24.66
C MET A 1 -7.50 31.47 -23.64
N ALA A 2 -8.62 30.74 -23.53
CA ALA A 2 -9.71 31.07 -22.60
C ALA A 2 -9.31 31.00 -21.11
N ALA A 3 -8.54 29.98 -20.72
CA ALA A 3 -8.09 29.82 -19.32
C ALA A 3 -7.19 30.97 -18.84
N LEU A 4 -6.28 31.47 -19.68
CA LEU A 4 -5.38 32.55 -19.32
C LEU A 4 -6.12 33.89 -19.19
N LYS A 5 -7.09 34.15 -20.06
CA LYS A 5 -7.97 35.33 -19.97
C LYS A 5 -8.80 35.30 -18.68
N ALA A 6 -9.36 34.15 -18.33
CA ALA A 6 -10.11 33.98 -17.08
C ALA A 6 -9.24 34.23 -15.85
N PHE A 7 -8.00 33.71 -15.84
CA PHE A 7 -7.04 33.98 -14.78
C PHE A 7 -6.68 35.46 -14.68
N GLN A 8 -6.43 36.13 -15.81
CA GLN A 8 -6.13 37.55 -15.87
C GLN A 8 -7.28 38.39 -15.30
N SER A 9 -8.52 38.14 -15.75
CA SER A 9 -9.72 38.80 -15.22
C SER A 9 -9.87 38.60 -13.71
N ALA A 10 -9.65 37.37 -13.22
CA ALA A 10 -9.74 37.05 -11.79
C ALA A 10 -8.67 37.74 -10.94
N LYS A 11 -7.55 38.14 -11.53
CA LYS A 11 -6.44 38.84 -10.85
C LYS A 11 -6.42 40.35 -11.11
N GLY A 12 -7.45 40.90 -11.76
CA GLY A 12 -7.52 42.32 -12.11
C GLY A 12 -6.52 42.74 -13.19
N ILE A 13 -6.01 41.78 -13.97
CA ILE A 13 -5.07 42.00 -15.08
C ILE A 13 -5.88 42.07 -16.39
N PRO A 14 -5.53 42.94 -17.36
CA PRO A 14 -6.17 42.97 -18.66
C PRO A 14 -6.17 41.59 -19.33
N ALA A 15 -7.34 41.11 -19.72
CA ALA A 15 -7.57 39.76 -20.27
C ALA A 15 -7.11 39.60 -21.73
N SER A 16 -5.83 39.87 -21.97
CA SER A 16 -5.20 39.81 -23.28
C SER A 16 -5.02 38.38 -23.79
N GLY A 17 -4.93 37.40 -22.89
CA GLY A 17 -4.55 36.03 -23.22
C GLY A 17 -3.06 35.88 -23.52
N ILE A 18 -2.24 36.87 -23.18
CA ILE A 18 -0.78 36.90 -23.35
C ILE A 18 -0.11 36.86 -21.98
N ALA A 19 0.88 35.99 -21.79
CA ALA A 19 1.66 35.90 -20.57
C ALA A 19 2.72 37.01 -20.49
N ASN A 20 2.26 38.26 -20.32
CA ASN A 20 3.13 39.42 -20.08
C ASN A 20 3.71 39.41 -18.66
N GLU A 21 4.61 40.33 -18.36
CA GLU A 21 5.32 40.40 -17.08
C GLU A 21 4.36 40.43 -15.86
N ALA A 22 3.27 41.19 -15.93
CA ALA A 22 2.24 41.21 -14.90
C ALA A 22 1.52 39.85 -14.74
N THR A 23 1.20 39.17 -15.85
CA THR A 23 0.57 37.85 -15.83
C THR A 23 1.53 36.78 -15.28
N VAL A 24 2.80 36.82 -15.69
CA VAL A 24 3.85 35.91 -15.20
C VAL A 24 4.12 36.15 -13.72
N GLY A 25 4.16 37.41 -13.28
CA GLY A 25 4.28 37.79 -11.87
C GLY A 25 3.13 37.25 -11.02
N ALA A 26 1.89 37.41 -11.49
CA ALA A 26 0.71 36.88 -10.80
C ALA A 26 0.64 35.34 -10.78
N LEU A 27 1.11 34.68 -11.83
CA LEU A 27 1.26 33.23 -11.86
C LEU A 27 2.30 32.75 -10.84
N ARG A 28 3.45 33.43 -10.74
CA ARG A 28 4.47 33.12 -9.74
C ARG A 28 3.97 33.34 -8.31
N LEU A 29 3.28 34.45 -8.05
CA LEU A 29 2.67 34.74 -6.75
C LEU A 29 1.57 33.73 -6.38
N SER A 30 0.80 33.27 -7.38
CA SER A 30 -0.22 32.22 -7.16
C SER A 30 0.39 30.82 -7.02
N ALA A 31 1.56 30.57 -7.60
CA ALA A 31 2.31 29.32 -7.43
C ALA A 31 3.09 29.26 -6.10
N THR A 32 3.37 30.40 -5.47
CA THR A 32 3.94 30.50 -4.11
C THR A 32 2.90 30.36 -2.98
N ALA A 33 1.62 30.20 -3.31
CA ALA A 33 0.62 29.76 -2.34
C ALA A 33 0.88 28.29 -2.00
N SER A 34 1.80 28.08 -1.04
CA SER A 34 2.12 26.82 -0.35
C SER A 34 1.65 25.58 -1.11
N VAL A 35 2.43 25.15 -2.10
CA VAL A 35 2.47 23.71 -2.40
C VAL A 35 2.89 23.10 -1.06
N PRO A 36 2.06 22.30 -0.37
CA PRO A 36 2.54 21.63 0.82
C PRO A 36 3.80 20.89 0.40
N ALA A 37 4.92 21.15 1.09
CA ALA A 37 6.15 20.45 0.84
C ALA A 37 5.81 18.95 0.81
N ILE A 38 6.25 18.24 -0.24
CA ILE A 38 6.20 16.78 -0.21
C ILE A 38 6.91 16.40 1.08
N PRO A 39 6.23 15.74 2.03
CA PRO A 39 6.86 15.43 3.30
C PRO A 39 8.14 14.66 3.02
N GLU A 40 9.26 15.15 3.54
CA GLU A 40 10.56 14.49 3.43
C GLU A 40 10.50 13.18 4.22
N ARG A 41 10.02 12.11 3.56
CA ARG A 41 9.72 10.82 4.19
C ARG A 41 10.87 9.82 4.12
N ALA A 42 12.02 10.26 3.62
CA ALA A 42 13.27 9.51 3.64
C ALA A 42 13.83 9.37 5.07
N GLN A 43 13.33 10.15 6.03
CA GLN A 43 13.68 10.03 7.44
C GLN A 43 12.81 8.97 8.10
N VAL A 44 13.45 8.00 8.77
CA VAL A 44 12.78 7.10 9.72
C VAL A 44 12.08 7.99 10.75
N PRO A 45 10.76 7.86 10.98
CA PRO A 45 10.12 8.58 12.07
C PRO A 45 10.87 8.28 13.39
N GLU A 46 11.22 9.31 14.18
CA GLU A 46 11.89 9.13 15.49
C GLU A 46 11.11 8.16 16.41
N LYS A 47 9.80 8.02 16.17
CA LYS A 47 8.95 7.01 16.77
C LYS A 47 7.88 6.58 15.77
N GLU A 48 7.82 5.29 15.44
CA GLU A 48 6.67 4.73 14.74
C GLU A 48 5.42 4.95 15.62
N THR A 49 4.49 5.76 15.15
CA THR A 49 3.22 5.99 15.87
C THR A 49 2.30 4.79 15.64
N PHE A 50 2.56 3.72 16.38
CA PHE A 50 1.71 2.54 16.39
C PHE A 50 0.44 2.82 17.21
N GLN A 51 -0.72 2.70 16.57
CA GLN A 51 -1.98 2.59 17.27
C GLN A 51 -2.28 1.10 17.44
N PRO A 52 -2.41 0.57 18.68
CA PRO A 52 -2.74 -0.83 18.88
C PRO A 52 -4.06 -1.15 18.19
N SER A 53 -4.04 -2.17 17.34
CA SER A 53 -5.25 -2.58 16.63
C SER A 53 -6.30 -3.06 17.62
N LYS A 54 -7.56 -2.65 17.41
CA LYS A 54 -8.71 -3.26 18.07
C LYS A 54 -8.96 -4.69 17.58
N THR A 55 -8.40 -5.05 16.43
CA THR A 55 -8.58 -6.34 15.80
C THR A 55 -7.50 -7.31 16.25
N VAL A 56 -7.91 -8.43 16.84
CA VAL A 56 -7.00 -9.52 17.22
C VAL A 56 -7.28 -10.73 16.34
N TRP A 57 -6.40 -11.00 15.38
CA TRP A 57 -6.49 -12.17 14.52
C TRP A 57 -6.15 -13.48 15.26
N PRO A 58 -6.64 -14.64 14.78
CA PRO A 58 -6.28 -15.94 15.39
C PRO A 58 -4.78 -16.21 15.31
N ARG A 59 -4.27 -17.14 16.13
CA ARG A 59 -2.94 -17.71 15.87
C ARG A 59 -3.00 -18.58 14.61
N GLN A 60 -1.87 -18.80 13.95
CA GLN A 60 -1.79 -19.67 12.76
C GLN A 60 -2.40 -21.06 13.01
N ALA A 61 -2.22 -21.62 14.22
CA ALA A 61 -2.80 -22.91 14.61
C ALA A 61 -4.34 -22.90 14.66
N ASP A 62 -4.95 -21.74 14.93
CA ASP A 62 -6.40 -21.58 15.10
C ASP A 62 -7.10 -21.09 13.82
N VAL A 63 -6.34 -20.83 12.75
CA VAL A 63 -6.87 -20.36 11.45
C VAL A 63 -7.99 -21.25 10.90
N PRO A 64 -7.87 -22.60 10.89
CA PRO A 64 -8.95 -23.45 10.39
C PRO A 64 -10.25 -23.31 11.21
N ALA A 65 -10.13 -23.17 12.53
CA ALA A 65 -11.30 -23.01 13.41
C ALA A 65 -11.96 -21.62 13.23
N PHE A 66 -11.17 -20.58 12.97
CA PHE A 66 -11.66 -19.21 12.87
C PHE A 66 -12.17 -18.82 11.47
N PHE A 67 -11.44 -19.22 10.42
CA PHE A 67 -11.76 -18.87 9.02
C PHE A 67 -12.47 -19.99 8.25
N GLY A 68 -12.44 -21.23 8.77
CA GLY A 68 -13.03 -22.39 8.11
C GLY A 68 -12.05 -23.09 7.16
N ALA A 69 -12.57 -23.83 6.19
CA ALA A 69 -11.75 -24.57 5.23
C ALA A 69 -11.02 -23.64 4.23
N VAL A 70 -9.90 -24.13 3.70
CA VAL A 70 -9.14 -23.42 2.65
C VAL A 70 -10.00 -23.23 1.39
N GLY A 71 -9.77 -22.13 0.68
CA GLY A 71 -10.47 -21.83 -0.58
C GLY A 71 -11.97 -21.61 -0.43
N GLN A 72 -12.46 -21.38 0.79
CA GLN A 72 -13.86 -21.06 1.07
C GLN A 72 -14.00 -19.69 1.74
N ASN A 73 -15.21 -19.11 1.64
CA ASN A 73 -15.56 -17.83 2.25
C ASN A 73 -14.79 -16.61 1.71
N GLN A 74 -14.44 -16.62 0.42
CA GLN A 74 -13.83 -15.48 -0.24
C GLN A 74 -14.85 -14.40 -0.62
N THR A 75 -14.33 -13.19 -0.77
CA THR A 75 -14.95 -12.03 -1.41
C THR A 75 -13.89 -11.28 -2.20
N SER A 76 -14.30 -10.27 -2.96
CA SER A 76 -13.39 -9.35 -3.63
C SER A 76 -13.47 -7.97 -2.99
N ILE A 77 -12.32 -7.31 -2.87
CA ILE A 77 -12.21 -5.90 -2.45
C ILE A 77 -11.63 -5.07 -3.58
N GLU A 78 -11.99 -3.78 -3.64
CA GLU A 78 -11.45 -2.85 -4.64
C GLU A 78 -10.16 -2.19 -4.15
N ILE A 79 -9.21 -1.98 -5.07
CA ILE A 79 -7.94 -1.34 -4.77
C ILE A 79 -8.03 0.16 -5.08
N PRO A 80 -7.78 1.05 -4.10
CA PRO A 80 -7.99 2.50 -4.25
C PRO A 80 -6.87 3.23 -5.01
N PHE A 81 -5.96 2.51 -5.66
CA PHE A 81 -4.88 3.06 -6.48
C PHE A 81 -4.49 2.07 -7.59
N ASP A 82 -3.67 2.51 -8.54
CA ASP A 82 -3.14 1.65 -9.59
C ASP A 82 -2.18 0.62 -8.98
N MET A 83 -2.50 -0.65 -9.18
CA MET A 83 -1.68 -1.79 -8.75
C MET A 83 -1.55 -2.75 -9.94
N TRP A 84 -0.43 -3.47 -10.02
CA TRP A 84 -0.03 -4.27 -11.18
C TRP A 84 0.37 -5.67 -10.75
N LEU A 85 0.15 -6.67 -11.61
CA LEU A 85 0.67 -8.01 -11.35
C LEU A 85 2.20 -7.99 -11.37
N ALA A 86 2.84 -8.58 -10.36
CA ALA A 86 4.30 -8.58 -10.28
C ALA A 86 4.95 -9.33 -11.46
N TRP A 87 4.33 -10.41 -11.93
CA TRP A 87 4.83 -11.21 -13.06
C TRP A 87 4.34 -10.74 -14.44
N ASP A 88 3.42 -9.78 -14.49
CA ASP A 88 2.93 -9.17 -15.72
C ASP A 88 2.54 -7.70 -15.46
N LYS A 89 3.55 -6.83 -15.49
CA LYS A 89 3.42 -5.40 -15.15
C LYS A 89 2.60 -4.60 -16.17
N GLY A 90 2.19 -5.21 -17.29
CA GLY A 90 1.21 -4.63 -18.20
C GLY A 90 -0.24 -4.79 -17.71
N THR A 91 -0.48 -5.73 -16.79
CA THR A 91 -1.81 -6.06 -16.29
C THR A 91 -2.11 -5.30 -15.00
N ARG A 92 -2.98 -4.28 -15.13
CA ARG A 92 -3.53 -3.54 -13.99
C ARG A 92 -4.59 -4.37 -13.27
N ILE A 93 -4.47 -4.47 -11.95
CA ILE A 93 -5.49 -5.07 -11.10
C ILE A 93 -6.34 -3.98 -10.42
N LYS A 94 -7.66 -4.20 -10.42
CA LYS A 94 -8.64 -3.31 -9.78
C LYS A 94 -9.24 -3.92 -8.52
N LYS A 95 -9.19 -5.24 -8.42
CA LYS A 95 -9.77 -6.03 -7.34
C LYS A 95 -8.82 -7.16 -6.97
N ILE A 96 -8.82 -7.53 -5.69
CA ILE A 96 -8.15 -8.74 -5.21
C ILE A 96 -9.15 -9.61 -4.44
N THR A 97 -8.86 -10.91 -4.36
CA THR A 97 -9.68 -11.87 -3.63
C THR A 97 -9.12 -12.07 -2.23
N VAL A 98 -9.96 -11.90 -1.20
CA VAL A 98 -9.59 -12.08 0.21
C VAL A 98 -10.71 -12.82 0.94
N HIS A 99 -10.46 -13.28 2.17
CA HIS A 99 -11.50 -13.87 3.01
C HIS A 99 -12.52 -12.80 3.44
N LYS A 100 -13.81 -13.14 3.48
CA LYS A 100 -14.90 -12.21 3.90
C LYS A 100 -14.61 -11.48 5.21
N ARG A 101 -14.15 -12.22 6.23
CA ARG A 101 -13.78 -11.67 7.56
C ARG A 101 -12.66 -10.63 7.55
N VAL A 102 -11.81 -10.60 6.53
CA VAL A 102 -10.66 -9.67 6.46
C VAL A 102 -10.87 -8.55 5.43
N ALA A 103 -12.00 -8.55 4.73
CA ALA A 103 -12.27 -7.62 3.65
C ALA A 103 -12.21 -6.16 4.12
N GLU A 104 -13.00 -5.81 5.14
CA GLU A 104 -13.07 -4.43 5.65
C GLU A 104 -11.73 -3.94 6.22
N SER A 105 -10.98 -4.81 6.90
CA SER A 105 -9.68 -4.45 7.48
C SER A 105 -8.61 -4.25 6.40
N ALA A 106 -8.61 -5.09 5.36
CA ALA A 106 -7.76 -4.90 4.19
C ALA A 106 -8.11 -3.61 3.43
N GLU A 107 -9.40 -3.32 3.23
CA GLU A 107 -9.84 -2.07 2.60
C GLU A 107 -9.35 -0.83 3.35
N ARG A 108 -9.47 -0.81 4.69
CA ARG A 108 -8.94 0.30 5.51
C ARG A 108 -7.43 0.45 5.38
N ALA A 109 -6.68 -0.66 5.40
CA ALA A 109 -5.23 -0.64 5.20
C ALA A 109 -4.87 -0.08 3.81
N PHE A 110 -5.55 -0.53 2.75
CA PHE A 110 -5.34 -0.02 1.39
C PHE A 110 -5.70 1.46 1.26
N GLN A 111 -6.79 1.93 1.86
CA GLN A 111 -7.16 3.34 1.86
C GLN A 111 -6.11 4.19 2.60
N LYS A 112 -5.59 3.70 3.73
CA LYS A 112 -4.50 4.35 4.44
C LYS A 112 -3.26 4.46 3.56
N ILE A 113 -2.88 3.39 2.86
CA ILE A 113 -1.75 3.38 1.90
C ILE A 113 -1.99 4.37 0.76
N ALA A 114 -3.21 4.43 0.22
CA ALA A 114 -3.60 5.33 -0.85
C ALA A 114 -3.40 6.81 -0.48
N GLY A 115 -3.88 7.20 0.71
CA GLY A 115 -3.74 8.57 1.23
C GLY A 115 -2.36 8.89 1.79
N THR A 116 -1.53 7.87 2.03
CA THR A 116 -0.18 8.04 2.57
C THR A 116 0.82 8.31 1.45
N TYR A 117 0.81 7.52 0.39
CA TYR A 117 1.82 7.55 -0.66
C TYR A 117 1.27 8.17 -1.95
N SER A 118 2.10 8.89 -2.69
CA SER A 118 1.83 9.23 -4.08
C SER A 118 1.96 8.00 -4.99
N ALA A 119 1.48 8.10 -6.24
CA ALA A 119 1.64 7.03 -7.23
C ALA A 119 3.13 6.74 -7.52
N ALA A 120 3.97 7.78 -7.58
CA ALA A 120 5.40 7.63 -7.81
C ALA A 120 6.10 6.92 -6.64
N GLU A 121 5.75 7.26 -5.40
CA GLU A 121 6.29 6.57 -4.22
C GLU A 121 5.86 5.10 -4.18
N ARG A 122 4.58 4.80 -4.41
CA ARG A 122 4.09 3.41 -4.46
C ARG A 122 4.90 2.57 -5.44
N LYS A 123 5.11 3.09 -6.65
CA LYS A 123 5.92 2.46 -7.70
C LYS A 123 7.38 2.26 -7.30
N ASN A 124 8.02 3.31 -6.75
CA ASN A 124 9.43 3.25 -6.34
C ASN A 124 9.66 2.26 -5.18
N ILE A 125 8.72 2.19 -4.24
CA ILE A 125 8.74 1.28 -3.10
C ILE A 125 8.40 -0.15 -3.55
N GLY A 126 7.52 -0.32 -4.54
CA GLY A 126 7.03 -1.63 -5.02
C GLY A 126 5.72 -2.08 -4.37
N ILE A 127 5.08 -1.22 -3.58
CA ILE A 127 3.79 -1.53 -2.92
C ILE A 127 2.60 -1.46 -3.90
N ASP A 128 2.84 -1.10 -5.17
CA ASP A 128 1.92 -1.28 -6.28
C ASP A 128 2.19 -2.57 -7.10
N LEU A 129 3.16 -3.40 -6.71
CA LEU A 129 3.42 -4.70 -7.34
C LEU A 129 2.80 -5.82 -6.49
N PHE A 130 1.77 -6.47 -7.02
CA PHE A 130 1.00 -7.49 -6.34
C PHE A 130 1.54 -8.90 -6.61
N GLY A 131 1.87 -9.61 -5.53
CA GLY A 131 2.35 -10.99 -5.55
C GLY A 131 1.27 -12.05 -5.34
N GLY A 132 0.03 -11.65 -5.02
CA GLY A 132 -1.08 -12.56 -4.81
C GLY A 132 -1.73 -12.41 -3.42
N SER A 133 -2.98 -12.89 -3.31
CA SER A 133 -3.73 -12.91 -2.05
C SER A 133 -4.49 -14.20 -1.78
N LEU A 134 -4.67 -15.05 -2.79
CA LEU A 134 -5.28 -16.37 -2.67
C LEU A 134 -4.54 -17.37 -3.55
N ASN A 135 -4.06 -18.45 -2.93
CA ASN A 135 -3.50 -19.60 -3.63
C ASN A 135 -3.63 -20.83 -2.71
N VAL A 136 -4.56 -21.73 -3.02
CA VAL A 136 -4.83 -22.92 -2.19
C VAL A 136 -3.72 -23.95 -2.42
N ARG A 137 -2.75 -23.98 -1.50
CA ARG A 137 -1.60 -24.88 -1.59
C ARG A 137 -1.00 -25.19 -0.23
N LYS A 138 -0.36 -26.35 -0.14
CA LYS A 138 0.53 -26.67 0.97
C LYS A 138 1.81 -25.83 0.90
N MET A 139 2.42 -25.61 2.06
CA MET A 139 3.75 -25.01 2.14
C MET A 139 4.79 -25.97 1.56
N ARG A 140 5.82 -25.43 0.91
CA ARG A 140 6.90 -26.24 0.36
C ARG A 140 7.64 -26.95 1.49
N GLY A 141 7.74 -28.28 1.41
CA GLY A 141 8.43 -29.11 2.41
C GLY A 141 7.62 -29.39 3.68
N GLY A 142 6.31 -29.15 3.68
CA GLY A 142 5.45 -29.43 4.83
C GLY A 142 4.04 -29.88 4.45
N SER A 143 3.26 -30.27 5.46
CA SER A 143 1.86 -30.70 5.30
C SER A 143 0.84 -29.58 5.55
N SER A 144 1.25 -28.49 6.20
CA SER A 144 0.41 -27.33 6.51
C SER A 144 0.09 -26.50 5.27
N TYR A 145 -1.11 -25.95 5.22
CA TYR A 145 -1.52 -25.00 4.19
C TYR A 145 -0.88 -23.62 4.42
N SER A 146 -0.54 -22.94 3.33
CA SER A 146 -0.12 -21.53 3.39
C SER A 146 -1.28 -20.65 3.86
N MET A 147 -1.01 -19.53 4.52
CA MET A 147 -2.03 -18.52 4.87
C MET A 147 -2.74 -17.95 3.64
N HIS A 148 -2.06 -17.94 2.48
CA HIS A 148 -2.68 -17.64 1.18
C HIS A 148 -3.83 -18.59 0.82
N SER A 149 -3.89 -19.79 1.41
CA SER A 149 -4.95 -20.77 1.11
C SER A 149 -6.32 -20.37 1.67
N TRP A 150 -6.38 -19.44 2.63
CA TRP A 150 -7.64 -18.92 3.17
C TRP A 150 -8.02 -17.56 2.57
N GLY A 151 -7.13 -16.91 1.81
CA GLY A 151 -7.34 -15.52 1.39
C GLY A 151 -7.06 -14.50 2.51
N ILE A 152 -6.18 -14.84 3.46
CA ILE A 152 -5.84 -14.02 4.63
C ILE A 152 -4.38 -13.55 4.63
N ALA A 153 -3.68 -13.71 3.52
CA ALA A 153 -2.33 -13.21 3.32
C ALA A 153 -2.26 -12.45 2.00
N ILE A 154 -1.35 -11.48 1.90
CA ILE A 154 -1.13 -10.68 0.70
C ILE A 154 0.37 -10.48 0.53
N ASP A 155 0.87 -10.67 -0.68
CA ASP A 155 2.28 -10.48 -1.04
C ASP A 155 2.47 -9.22 -1.88
N PHE A 156 3.53 -8.46 -1.60
CA PHE A 156 3.91 -7.23 -2.30
C PHE A 156 5.38 -7.25 -2.73
N ASP A 157 5.69 -6.74 -3.92
CA ASP A 157 7.07 -6.64 -4.44
C ASP A 157 7.87 -7.97 -4.41
N PRO A 158 7.30 -9.11 -4.87
CA PRO A 158 7.97 -10.42 -4.77
C PRO A 158 9.28 -10.50 -5.55
N GLU A 159 9.49 -9.63 -6.54
CA GLU A 159 10.72 -9.59 -7.35
C GLU A 159 11.96 -9.15 -6.55
N ARG A 160 11.77 -8.32 -5.52
CA ARG A 160 12.85 -7.78 -4.67
C ARG A 160 12.78 -8.35 -3.25
N ASN A 161 12.29 -9.60 -3.15
CA ASN A 161 12.18 -10.36 -1.93
C ASN A 161 12.58 -11.83 -2.18
N GLN A 162 13.22 -12.45 -1.20
CA GLN A 162 13.32 -13.92 -1.12
C GLN A 162 12.92 -14.35 0.28
N LEU A 163 12.44 -15.59 0.40
CA LEU A 163 11.93 -16.14 1.66
C LEU A 163 12.87 -15.93 2.86
N LYS A 164 14.19 -16.02 2.66
CA LYS A 164 15.21 -15.88 3.72
C LYS A 164 15.90 -14.50 3.76
N TRP A 165 15.48 -13.55 2.92
CA TRP A 165 16.06 -12.21 2.96
C TRP A 165 15.56 -11.47 4.20
N GLY A 166 16.51 -10.98 4.98
CA GLY A 166 16.26 -10.10 6.11
C GLY A 166 16.22 -8.63 5.70
N ARG A 167 16.14 -7.78 6.71
CA ARG A 167 16.07 -6.32 6.57
C ARG A 167 17.26 -5.69 5.83
N ASP A 168 18.39 -6.39 5.81
CA ASP A 168 19.60 -6.00 5.09
C ASP A 168 19.40 -6.01 3.56
N LYS A 169 18.53 -6.90 3.06
CA LYS A 169 18.36 -7.14 1.61
C LYS A 169 16.98 -6.75 1.09
N ALA A 170 15.92 -6.98 1.85
CA ALA A 170 14.56 -6.80 1.34
C ALA A 170 14.23 -5.31 1.06
N ARG A 171 13.62 -5.04 -0.10
CA ARG A 171 13.22 -3.68 -0.49
C ARG A 171 12.22 -3.06 0.47
N LEU A 172 11.24 -3.86 0.93
CA LEU A 172 10.20 -3.39 1.85
C LEU A 172 10.68 -3.29 3.31
N ALA A 173 11.94 -3.58 3.60
CA ALA A 173 12.53 -3.32 4.92
C ALA A 173 13.07 -1.91 5.10
N LYS A 174 13.11 -1.11 4.02
CA LYS A 174 13.68 0.24 4.04
C LYS A 174 12.75 1.24 4.77
N PRO A 175 13.29 2.36 5.29
CA PRO A 175 12.54 3.35 6.06
C PRO A 175 11.29 3.89 5.37
N ASP A 176 11.34 4.08 4.05
CA ASP A 176 10.23 4.61 3.25
C ASP A 176 9.01 3.67 3.21
N ALA A 177 9.20 2.38 3.50
CA ALA A 177 8.12 1.39 3.61
C ALA A 177 7.47 1.31 5.01
N VAL A 178 7.96 2.06 6.01
CA VAL A 178 7.46 1.97 7.39
C VAL A 178 5.96 2.29 7.48
N SER A 179 5.48 3.37 6.85
CA SER A 179 4.05 3.73 6.90
C SER A 179 3.15 2.71 6.21
N PHE A 180 3.65 1.97 5.21
CA PHE A 180 2.96 0.85 4.60
C PHE A 180 2.73 -0.28 5.61
N TRP A 181 3.75 -0.65 6.39
CA TRP A 181 3.60 -1.66 7.44
C TRP A 181 2.68 -1.21 8.58
N VAL A 182 2.82 0.03 9.03
CA VAL A 182 1.94 0.60 10.05
C VAL A 182 0.48 0.55 9.62
N ALA A 183 0.16 0.75 8.32
CA ALA A 183 -1.21 0.64 7.83
C ALA A 183 -1.81 -0.76 8.04
N TRP A 184 -1.04 -1.81 7.78
CA TRP A 184 -1.46 -3.20 8.01
C TRP A 184 -1.51 -3.55 9.50
N GLU A 185 -0.47 -3.20 10.25
CA GLU A 185 -0.33 -3.52 11.68
C GLU A 185 -1.39 -2.81 12.53
N SER A 186 -1.83 -1.61 12.12
CA SER A 186 -2.97 -0.89 12.74
C SER A 186 -4.30 -1.64 12.60
N GLU A 187 -4.41 -2.51 11.58
CA GLU A 187 -5.54 -3.40 11.33
C GLU A 187 -5.30 -4.82 11.89
N GLY A 188 -4.24 -4.98 12.68
CA GLY A 188 -3.89 -6.21 13.40
C GLY A 188 -3.11 -7.22 12.56
N TRP A 189 -2.91 -6.94 11.27
CA TRP A 189 -2.17 -7.83 10.37
C TRP A 189 -0.69 -7.92 10.77
N LEU A 190 -0.09 -9.08 10.55
CA LEU A 190 1.29 -9.39 10.90
C LEU A 190 2.17 -9.43 9.65
N SER A 191 3.22 -8.62 9.63
CA SER A 191 4.32 -8.73 8.68
C SER A 191 5.33 -9.78 9.14
N LEU A 192 5.59 -10.81 8.32
CA LEU A 192 6.65 -11.78 8.63
C LEU A 192 8.03 -11.10 8.61
N GLY A 193 8.23 -10.15 7.70
CA GLY A 193 9.45 -9.35 7.62
C GLY A 193 9.79 -8.67 8.94
N ARG A 194 8.82 -7.97 9.53
CA ARG A 194 9.05 -7.23 10.78
C ARG A 194 9.08 -8.15 12.00
N ALA A 195 8.24 -9.20 12.04
CA ALA A 195 8.15 -10.10 13.19
C ALA A 195 9.25 -11.18 13.26
N ARG A 196 9.79 -11.62 12.11
CA ARG A 196 10.74 -12.74 12.00
C ARG A 196 12.00 -12.41 11.20
N ASN A 197 12.13 -11.19 10.66
CA ASN A 197 13.25 -10.79 9.80
C ASN A 197 13.41 -11.68 8.56
N MET A 198 12.29 -12.06 7.96
CA MET A 198 12.24 -12.90 6.76
C MET A 198 10.96 -12.62 5.97
N ASP A 199 10.97 -12.86 4.67
CA ASP A 199 9.78 -12.76 3.82
C ASP A 199 9.04 -11.42 3.91
N PHE A 200 9.76 -10.33 3.65
CA PHE A 200 9.24 -8.96 3.75
C PHE A 200 8.17 -8.63 2.71
N MET A 201 7.86 -9.50 1.75
CA MET A 201 6.70 -9.29 0.88
C MET A 201 5.37 -9.60 1.59
N HIS A 202 5.40 -10.43 2.63
CA HIS A 202 4.22 -11.14 3.14
C HIS A 202 3.62 -10.44 4.36
N VAL A 203 2.31 -10.20 4.28
CA VAL A 203 1.47 -9.77 5.40
C VAL A 203 0.30 -10.73 5.59
N GLN A 204 -0.10 -11.01 6.84
CA GLN A 204 -1.18 -11.96 7.14
C GLN A 204 -2.09 -11.55 8.30
N ALA A 205 -3.38 -11.86 8.17
CA ALA A 205 -4.37 -11.76 9.24
C ALA A 205 -4.35 -13.00 10.14
N ALA A 206 -3.15 -13.36 10.64
CA ALA A 206 -2.93 -14.42 11.61
C ALA A 206 -1.64 -14.17 12.40
N ARG A 207 -1.66 -14.40 13.71
CA ARG A 207 -0.50 -14.26 14.58
C ARG A 207 0.35 -15.52 14.61
N LEU A 208 1.64 -15.34 14.91
CA LEU A 208 2.61 -16.43 15.05
C LEU A 208 2.28 -17.35 16.24
#